data_AF-A0A534NKS7-F1
#
_entry.id   AF-A0A534NKS7-F1
#
_cell.length_a   1.000
_cell.length_b   1.000
_cell.length_c   1.000
_cell.angle_alpha   90.00
_cell.angle_beta   90.00
_cell.angle_gamma   90.00
#
_symmetry.space_group_name_H-M   'P 1'
#
loop_
_entity.id
_entity.type
_entity.pdbx_description
1 polymer ?
#
loop_
_entity_poly.entity_id
_entity_poly.type
_entity_poly.pdbx_seq_one_letter_code
_entity_poly.pdbx_strand_id
1 'polypeptide(L)' 'MTECERGRRRVVIEGVRPEIDGGRFPIKRAIGEKVIVEADIFADGHDSLSC' A
#
# COMPACT_ATOMS: atom_id res chain seq x y z
N MET A 1 -12.79 22.70 13.89
CA MET A 1 -11.44 22.09 13.86
C MET A 1 -11.46 20.89 12.91
N THR A 2 -11.76 21.15 11.63
CA THR A 2 -11.82 20.12 10.58
C THR A 2 -11.54 20.82 9.24
N GLU A 3 -10.29 21.27 9.04
CA GLU A 3 -9.84 21.91 7.80
C GLU A 3 -8.45 21.38 7.42
N CYS A 4 -8.37 20.07 7.13
CA CYS A 4 -7.23 19.51 6.43
C CYS A 4 -7.65 18.28 5.58
N GLU A 5 -8.89 18.30 5.08
CA GLU A 5 -9.36 17.35 4.07
C GLU A 5 -9.06 17.92 2.67
N ARG A 6 -8.40 17.10 1.83
CA ARG A 6 -8.24 17.23 0.35
C ARG A 6 -6.99 17.92 -0.22
N GLY A 7 -6.01 18.36 0.58
CA GLY A 7 -4.86 19.12 0.06
C GLY A 7 -3.51 18.41 -0.10
N ARG A 8 -3.11 17.50 0.81
CA ARG A 8 -1.67 17.14 0.96
C ARG A 8 -1.36 15.65 1.19
N ARG A 9 -2.08 14.75 0.52
CA ARG A 9 -1.68 13.34 0.48
C ARG A 9 -1.83 12.80 -0.92
N ARG A 10 -0.99 13.27 -1.86
CA ARG A 10 -0.73 12.52 -3.10
C ARG A 10 0.17 11.36 -2.73
N VAL A 11 -0.39 10.41 -1.98
CA VAL A 11 0.25 9.15 -1.65
C VAL A 11 -0.19 8.18 -2.74
N VAL A 12 0.70 7.92 -3.68
CA VAL A 12 0.53 6.91 -4.72
C VAL A 12 1.03 5.60 -4.15
N ILE A 13 0.16 4.60 -4.08
CA ILE A 13 0.53 3.25 -3.71
C ILE A 13 0.49 2.43 -5.00
N GLU A 14 1.61 1.84 -5.37
CA GLU A 14 1.75 0.99 -6.55
C GLU A 14 2.48 -0.31 -6.22
N GLY A 15 2.44 -1.28 -7.15
CA GLY A 15 3.23 -2.50 -7.04
C GLY A 15 2.96 -3.37 -5.81
N VAL A 16 1.71 -3.43 -5.30
CA VAL A 16 1.38 -4.21 -4.11
C VAL A 16 1.65 -5.69 -4.35
N ARG A 17 2.51 -6.29 -3.54
CA ARG A 17 2.81 -7.72 -3.53
C ARG A 17 2.31 -8.33 -2.22
N PRO A 18 1.84 -9.58 -2.25
CA PRO A 18 1.80 -10.48 -3.39
C PRO A 18 0.54 -10.29 -4.25
N GLU A 19 0.74 -10.06 -5.55
CA GLU A 19 -0.32 -9.93 -6.55
C GLU A 19 -0.22 -11.09 -7.55
N ILE A 20 -1.36 -11.71 -7.87
CA ILE A 20 -1.44 -12.77 -8.87
C ILE A 20 -2.32 -12.28 -10.03
N ASP A 21 -1.72 -12.16 -11.22
CA ASP A 21 -2.37 -11.77 -12.47
C ASP A 21 -3.18 -10.45 -12.38
N GLY A 22 -2.60 -9.34 -11.90
CA GLY A 22 -3.35 -8.08 -11.83
C GLY A 22 -4.31 -7.98 -10.64
N GLY A 23 -4.19 -8.88 -9.65
CA GLY A 23 -5.21 -9.06 -8.60
C GLY A 23 -6.41 -9.91 -9.06
N ARG A 24 -6.33 -10.53 -10.24
CA ARG A 24 -7.39 -11.41 -10.77
C ARG A 24 -7.54 -12.68 -9.94
N PHE A 25 -6.47 -13.13 -9.28
CA PHE A 25 -6.53 -14.28 -8.38
C PHE A 25 -6.11 -13.90 -6.97
N PRO A 26 -6.80 -14.45 -5.94
CA PRO A 26 -6.36 -14.29 -4.56
C PRO A 26 -5.06 -15.06 -4.32
N ILE A 27 -4.18 -14.53 -3.46
CA ILE A 27 -3.04 -15.29 -2.97
C ILE A 27 -3.51 -16.53 -2.20
N LYS A 28 -2.94 -17.68 -2.55
CA LYS A 28 -3.07 -18.93 -1.79
C LYS A 28 -2.12 -18.88 -0.59
N ARG A 29 -2.63 -19.20 0.61
CA ARG A 29 -1.84 -19.34 1.84
C ARG A 29 -2.38 -20.48 2.69
N ALA A 30 -1.52 -21.15 3.45
CA ALA A 30 -1.94 -22.14 4.44
C ALA A 30 -2.15 -21.52 5.84
N ILE A 31 -2.89 -22.22 6.70
CA ILE A 31 -3.10 -21.81 8.08
C ILE A 31 -1.76 -21.91 8.82
N GLY A 32 -1.32 -20.80 9.43
CA GLY A 32 -0.05 -20.72 10.16
C GLY A 32 1.12 -20.14 9.35
N GLU A 33 0.95 -19.90 8.04
CA GLU A 33 1.97 -19.26 7.22
C GLU A 33 1.93 -17.73 7.36
N LYS A 34 3.11 -17.13 7.53
CA LYS A 34 3.26 -15.67 7.50
C LYS A 34 3.30 -15.20 6.06
N VAL A 35 2.41 -14.29 5.70
CA VAL A 35 2.42 -13.63 4.39
C VAL A 35 3.10 -12.28 4.55
N ILE A 36 4.18 -12.06 3.80
CA ILE A 36 4.84 -10.77 3.70
C ILE A 36 4.11 -9.98 2.61
N VAL A 37 3.61 -8.80 2.98
CA VAL A 37 2.94 -7.87 2.08
C VAL A 37 3.86 -6.68 1.88
N GLU A 38 4.16 -6.36 0.62
CA GLU A 38 5.05 -5.28 0.21
C GLU A 38 4.27 -4.35 -0.72
N ALA A 39 4.53 -3.05 -0.68
CA ALA A 39 3.93 -2.09 -1.61
C ALA A 39 4.85 -0.89 -1.76
N ASP A 40 4.90 -0.32 -2.96
CA ASP A 40 5.66 0.89 -3.24
C ASP A 40 4.77 2.09 -2.93
N ILE A 41 5.19 2.91 -1.96
CA ILE A 41 4.43 4.08 -1.51
C ILE A 41 5.23 5.34 -1.81
N PHE A 42 4.73 6.15 -2.75
CA PHE A 42 5.30 7.44 -3.11
C PHE A 42 4.41 8.56 -2.58
N ALA A 43 4.93 9.43 -1.73
CA ALA A 43 4.24 10.64 -1.30
C ALA A 43 4.90 11.87 -1.95
N ASP A 44 4.14 12.65 -2.72
CA ASP A 44 4.62 13.94 -3.22
C ASP A 44 4.63 14.94 -2.05
N GLY A 45 5.83 15.17 -1.50
CA GLY A 45 6.12 16.28 -0.61
C GLY A 45 6.55 15.88 0.80
N HIS A 46 7.87 15.72 0.98
CA HIS A 46 8.63 16.09 2.19
C HIS A 46 8.12 15.64 3.57
N ASP A 47 7.29 14.60 3.65
CA ASP A 47 6.87 14.01 4.92
C ASP A 47 7.19 12.53 4.91
N SER A 48 8.04 12.14 5.86
CA SER A 48 8.66 10.82 5.95
C SER A 48 7.61 9.74 6.19
N LEU A 49 7.49 8.79 5.27
CA LEU A 49 6.70 7.57 5.46
C LEU A 49 7.47 6.66 6.44
N SER A 50 6.93 6.38 7.62
CA SER A 50 7.46 5.35 8.53
C SER A 50 6.90 3.98 8.16
N CYS A 51 7.80 3.00 8.02
CA CYS A 51 7.48 1.58 7.92
C CYS A 51 7.06 0.97 9.25
#